data_AF-A0A3D5WIK6-F1
#
_entry.id   AF-A0A3D5WIK6-F1
#
_cell.length_a   1.000
_cell.length_b   1.000
_cell.length_c   1.000
_cell.angle_alpha   90.00
_cell.angle_beta   90.00
_cell.angle_gamma   90.00
#
_symmetry.space_group_name_H-M   'P 1'
#
loop_
_entity.id
_entity.type
_entity.pdbx_description
1 polymer ?
#
loop_
_entity_poly.entity_id
_entity_poly.type
_entity_poly.pdbx_seq_one_letter_code
_entity_poly.pdbx_strand_id
1 'polypeptide(L)'
;MQYEFYIDAFVVTNGLMDFLVLMFTDEILHRKARLGVLFLASVLGAVVSAVLFLWMSDYLLYQMVIHFILNPLMLVFAFGEKKEKRLLEDWIISYLAMILLGGAMQWLYYGIGRGRHFVLCLLGVLTIGVFGLCVVERYRRIEGKVYEVKICQDDRELEVAAYYDSGNLLTDPYVKEPVQIIDEEMIRPLMEEKQMRKRLIPFHSLGKENGWITVITAEKMIIRKRKEQIEVCPVVLGLGRKELFSGTGYHMLLNEKNLRG
;
A
#
# COMPACT_ATOMS: atom_id res chain seq x y z
N MET A 1 24.43 35.56 26.66
CA MET A 1 24.70 34.51 25.64
C MET A 1 24.06 34.98 24.35
N GLN A 2 24.85 35.24 23.31
CA GLN A 2 24.28 35.53 21.99
C GLN A 2 23.82 34.20 21.40
N TYR A 3 22.53 34.08 21.13
CA TYR A 3 21.99 32.96 20.37
C TYR A 3 22.20 33.27 18.88
N GLU A 4 23.10 32.55 18.25
CA GLU A 4 23.24 32.58 16.79
C GLU A 4 22.16 31.69 16.18
N PHE A 5 21.20 32.31 15.50
CA PHE A 5 20.14 31.60 14.82
C PHE A 5 20.54 31.34 13.36
N TYR A 6 20.74 30.07 13.04
CA TYR A 6 21.10 29.59 11.70
C TYR A 6 19.81 29.34 10.90
N ILE A 7 19.34 30.38 10.20
CA ILE A 7 18.11 30.35 9.39
C ILE A 7 18.19 29.25 8.32
N ASP A 8 19.35 29.08 7.72
CA ASP A 8 19.66 28.04 6.74
C ASP A 8 19.45 26.63 7.30
N ALA A 9 20.04 26.36 8.47
CA ALA A 9 19.87 25.08 9.15
C ALA A 9 18.40 24.84 9.52
N PHE A 10 17.71 25.87 10.02
CA PHE A 10 16.29 25.80 10.40
C PHE A 10 15.37 25.46 9.22
N VAL A 11 15.53 26.16 8.09
CA VAL A 11 14.72 25.93 6.89
C VAL A 11 14.98 24.54 6.33
N VAL A 12 16.24 24.09 6.27
CA VAL A 12 16.59 22.77 5.76
C VAL A 12 16.03 21.67 6.67
N THR A 13 16.14 21.81 7.99
CA THR A 13 15.65 20.79 8.92
C THR A 13 14.14 20.68 8.88
N ASN A 14 13.43 21.81 8.93
CA ASN A 14 11.97 21.80 8.92
C ASN A 14 11.45 21.34 7.56
N GLY A 15 12.05 21.81 6.46
CA GLY A 15 11.66 21.37 5.12
C GLY A 15 11.82 19.86 4.93
N LEU A 16 12.94 19.27 5.38
CA LEU A 16 13.16 17.82 5.25
C LEU A 16 12.26 17.01 6.18
N MET A 17 12.03 17.46 7.41
CA MET A 17 11.13 16.80 8.36
C MET A 17 9.67 16.87 7.90
N ASP A 18 9.21 18.04 7.48
CA ASP A 18 7.86 18.23 6.93
C ASP A 18 7.66 17.41 5.65
N PHE A 19 8.69 17.33 4.79
CA PHE A 19 8.65 16.47 3.61
C PHE A 19 8.48 14.99 3.97
N LEU A 20 9.23 14.47 4.95
CA LEU A 20 9.04 13.11 5.45
C LEU A 20 7.63 12.92 6.02
N VAL A 21 7.15 13.84 6.85
CA VAL A 21 5.80 13.77 7.45
C VAL A 21 4.72 13.70 6.36
N LEU A 22 4.85 14.53 5.33
CA LEU A 22 3.93 14.52 4.18
C LEU A 22 3.99 13.20 3.41
N MET A 23 5.18 12.62 3.19
CA MET A 23 5.32 11.30 2.56
C MET A 23 4.72 10.17 3.40
N PHE A 24 4.94 10.17 4.72
CA PHE A 24 4.30 9.22 5.64
C PHE A 24 2.79 9.34 5.61
N THR A 25 2.27 10.57 5.65
CA THR A 25 0.83 10.82 5.61
C THR A 25 0.23 10.38 4.27
N ASP A 26 0.89 10.69 3.15
CA ASP A 26 0.46 10.26 1.81
C ASP A 26 0.40 8.73 1.68
N GLU A 27 1.44 8.04 2.14
CA GLU A 27 1.55 6.58 2.01
C GLU A 27 0.56 5.85 2.94
N ILE A 28 0.38 6.33 4.18
CA ILE A 28 -0.56 5.75 5.16
C ILE A 28 -2.02 5.98 4.74
N LEU A 29 -2.36 7.20 4.33
CA LEU A 29 -3.75 7.56 3.98
C LEU A 29 -4.08 7.38 2.50
N HIS A 30 -3.11 6.94 1.70
CA HIS A 30 -3.24 6.64 0.27
C HIS A 30 -3.80 7.82 -0.54
N ARG A 31 -3.30 9.04 -0.27
CA ARG A 31 -3.76 10.26 -0.96
C ARG A 31 -3.23 10.36 -2.39
N LYS A 32 -2.15 9.61 -2.73
CA LYS A 32 -1.54 9.54 -4.06
C LYS A 32 -1.09 10.90 -4.58
N ALA A 33 -0.58 11.74 -3.70
CA ALA A 33 -0.03 13.03 -4.07
C ALA A 33 1.23 12.83 -4.94
N ARG A 34 1.48 13.79 -5.84
CA ARG A 34 2.72 13.78 -6.63
C ARG A 34 3.86 14.20 -5.71
N LEU A 35 4.98 13.48 -5.76
CA LEU A 35 6.17 13.76 -4.93
C LEU A 35 6.64 15.22 -5.05
N GLY A 36 6.58 15.80 -6.24
CA GLY A 36 6.92 17.21 -6.47
C GLY A 36 6.00 18.20 -5.75
N VAL A 37 4.72 17.87 -5.56
CA VAL A 37 3.78 18.71 -4.81
C VAL A 37 4.11 18.65 -3.31
N LEU A 38 4.42 17.46 -2.78
CA LEU A 38 4.83 17.29 -1.38
C LEU A 38 6.13 18.07 -1.09
N PHE A 39 7.10 18.01 -2.02
CA PHE A 39 8.34 18.75 -1.90
C PHE A 39 8.08 20.27 -1.89
N LEU A 40 7.31 20.78 -2.85
CA LEU A 40 6.96 22.20 -2.89
C LEU A 40 6.20 22.66 -1.63
N ALA A 41 5.25 21.85 -1.14
CA ALA A 41 4.51 22.12 0.08
C ALA A 41 5.44 22.27 1.29
N SER A 42 6.38 21.33 1.46
CA SER A 42 7.35 21.35 2.57
C SER A 42 8.32 22.53 2.51
N VAL A 43 8.82 22.87 1.31
CA VAL A 43 9.72 24.01 1.13
C VAL A 43 9.00 25.33 1.40
N LEU A 44 7.78 25.49 0.87
CA LEU A 44 6.96 26.68 1.14
C LEU A 44 6.62 26.79 2.62
N GLY A 45 6.24 25.68 3.27
CA GLY A 45 5.99 25.63 4.71
C GLY A 45 7.22 26.05 5.53
N ALA A 46 8.39 25.53 5.21
CA ALA A 46 9.64 25.86 5.89
C ALA A 46 10.07 27.33 5.71
N VAL A 47 9.86 27.90 4.53
CA VAL A 47 10.15 29.32 4.28
C VAL A 47 9.17 30.22 5.04
N VAL A 48 7.87 29.89 5.00
CA VAL A 48 6.84 30.66 5.72
C VAL A 48 7.05 30.56 7.23
N SER A 49 7.42 29.39 7.76
CA SER A 49 7.71 29.22 9.19
C SER A 49 8.92 30.05 9.61
N ALA A 50 9.99 30.10 8.80
CA ALA A 50 11.15 30.94 9.07
C ALA A 50 10.81 32.44 9.06
N VAL A 51 9.99 32.90 8.12
CA VAL A 51 9.52 34.30 8.07
C VAL A 51 8.66 34.63 9.28
N LEU A 52 7.72 33.76 9.65
CA LEU A 52 6.88 33.94 10.84
C LEU A 52 7.71 33.97 12.13
N PHE A 53 8.73 33.11 12.22
CA PHE A 53 9.64 33.09 13.37
C PHE A 53 10.41 34.41 13.54
N LEU A 54 10.85 35.04 12.44
CA LEU A 54 11.55 36.33 12.51
C LEU A 54 10.61 37.51 12.81
N TRP A 55 9.33 37.40 12.44
CA TRP A 55 8.37 38.48 12.58
C TRP A 55 7.64 38.48 13.94
N MET A 56 7.41 37.30 14.51
CA MET A 56 6.62 37.17 15.74
C MET A 56 7.51 37.21 16.99
N SER A 57 7.27 38.20 17.85
CA SER A 57 8.01 38.36 19.11
C SER A 57 7.62 37.34 20.20
N ASP A 58 6.39 36.82 20.14
CA ASP A 58 5.86 35.85 21.11
C ASP A 58 5.99 34.41 20.57
N TYR A 59 6.78 33.60 21.26
CA TYR A 59 7.05 32.22 20.88
C TYR A 59 5.83 31.29 21.00
N LEU A 60 4.96 31.52 21.99
CA LEU A 60 3.75 30.70 22.17
C LEU A 60 2.77 30.96 21.03
N LEU A 61 2.57 32.24 20.68
CA LEU A 61 1.72 32.63 19.56
C LEU A 61 2.26 32.06 18.23
N TYR A 62 3.58 32.13 18.03
CA TYR A 62 4.25 31.49 16.90
C TYR A 62 3.93 29.98 16.82
N GLN A 63 4.10 29.23 17.92
CA GLN A 63 3.80 27.79 17.93
C GLN A 63 2.33 27.50 17.60
N MET A 64 1.40 28.28 18.14
CA MET A 64 -0.03 28.13 17.82
C MET A 64 -0.31 28.35 16.32
N VAL A 65 0.26 29.39 15.73
CA VAL A 65 0.09 29.67 14.29
C VAL A 65 0.68 28.54 13.44
N ILE A 66 1.86 28.03 13.75
CA ILE A 66 2.47 26.93 13.01
C ILE A 66 1.59 25.67 13.09
N HIS A 67 1.19 25.28 14.30
CA HIS A 67 0.49 24.02 14.52
C HIS A 67 -0.96 24.01 14.01
N PHE A 68 -1.69 25.11 14.18
CA PHE A 68 -3.12 25.18 13.88
C PHE A 68 -3.46 25.90 12.58
N ILE A 69 -2.51 26.62 11.96
CA ILE A 69 -2.76 27.35 10.70
C ILE A 69 -1.83 26.83 9.60
N LEU A 70 -0.51 26.92 9.79
CA LEU A 70 0.45 26.60 8.73
C LEU A 70 0.42 25.11 8.36
N ASN A 71 0.49 24.22 9.35
CA ASN A 71 0.52 22.78 9.10
C ASN A 71 -0.76 22.27 8.41
N PRO A 72 -1.99 22.65 8.84
CA PRO A 72 -3.20 22.32 8.09
C PRO A 72 -3.20 22.89 6.66
N LEU A 73 -2.74 24.13 6.47
CA LEU A 73 -2.69 24.74 5.14
C LEU A 73 -1.74 23.99 4.20
N MET A 74 -0.60 23.53 4.72
CA MET A 74 0.34 22.69 4.00
C MET A 74 -0.29 21.35 3.57
N LEU A 75 -1.09 20.72 4.44
CA LEU A 75 -1.83 19.48 4.11
C LEU A 75 -2.89 19.72 3.03
N VAL A 76 -3.67 20.82 3.14
CA VAL A 76 -4.65 21.20 2.11
C VAL A 76 -3.98 21.44 0.77
N PHE A 77 -2.83 22.12 0.77
CA PHE A 77 -2.06 22.36 -0.46
C PHE A 77 -1.49 21.07 -1.04
N ALA A 78 -0.99 20.16 -0.20
CA ALA A 78 -0.39 18.89 -0.61
C ALA A 78 -1.42 17.89 -1.17
N PHE A 79 -2.57 17.73 -0.51
CA PHE A 79 -3.56 16.69 -0.81
C PHE A 79 -4.80 17.21 -1.55
N GLY A 80 -5.04 18.52 -1.55
CA GLY A 80 -6.18 19.13 -2.26
C GLY A 80 -7.55 18.73 -1.70
N GLU A 81 -7.60 18.16 -0.50
CA GLU A 81 -8.82 17.63 0.10
C GLU A 81 -9.74 18.76 0.58
N LYS A 82 -10.99 18.76 0.09
CA LYS A 82 -12.01 19.77 0.46
C LYS A 82 -12.98 19.28 1.54
N LYS A 83 -12.85 18.04 1.99
CA LYS A 83 -13.76 17.42 2.98
C LYS A 83 -13.15 17.50 4.38
N GLU A 84 -13.88 18.10 5.31
CA GLU A 84 -13.43 18.29 6.71
C GLU A 84 -13.03 16.99 7.40
N LYS A 85 -13.76 15.89 7.19
CA LYS A 85 -13.42 14.58 7.78
C LYS A 85 -12.06 14.05 7.33
N ARG A 86 -11.73 14.21 6.05
CA ARG A 86 -10.44 13.76 5.49
C ARG A 86 -9.31 14.66 5.94
N LEU A 87 -9.57 15.97 6.03
CA LEU A 87 -8.60 16.91 6.56
C LEU A 87 -8.25 16.59 8.02
N LEU A 88 -9.23 16.20 8.83
CA LEU A 88 -9.00 15.78 10.21
C LEU A 88 -8.16 14.49 10.28
N GLU A 89 -8.44 13.50 9.42
CA GLU A 89 -7.61 12.30 9.30
C GLU A 89 -6.16 12.64 8.93
N ASP A 90 -5.97 13.48 7.92
CA ASP A 90 -4.64 13.92 7.45
C ASP A 90 -3.88 14.65 8.57
N TRP A 91 -4.58 15.50 9.31
CA TRP A 91 -4.01 16.24 10.44
C TRP A 91 -3.61 15.31 11.59
N ILE A 92 -4.46 14.34 11.96
CA ILE A 92 -4.13 13.39 13.04
C ILE A 92 -2.91 12.51 12.66
N ILE A 93 -2.90 11.95 11.45
CA ILE A 93 -1.81 11.06 11.01
C ILE A 93 -0.50 11.83 10.85
N SER A 94 -0.54 13.05 10.29
CA SER A 94 0.66 13.88 10.17
C SER A 94 1.25 14.27 11.52
N TYR A 95 0.43 14.55 12.53
CA TYR A 95 0.91 14.81 13.89
C TYR A 95 1.51 13.57 14.55
N LEU A 96 0.92 12.39 14.34
CA LEU A 96 1.49 11.14 14.82
C LEU A 96 2.86 10.89 14.19
N ALA A 97 2.99 11.13 12.87
CA ALA A 97 4.26 11.03 12.16
C ALA A 97 5.28 12.06 12.65
N MET A 98 4.86 13.30 12.93
CA MET A 98 5.72 14.36 13.48
C MET A 98 6.26 13.98 14.86
N ILE A 99 5.42 13.47 15.76
CA ILE A 99 5.85 13.01 17.08
C ILE A 99 6.83 11.83 16.95
N LEU A 100 6.56 10.89 16.05
CA LEU A 100 7.42 9.73 15.82
C LEU A 100 8.78 10.12 15.26
N LEU A 101 8.82 10.92 14.19
CA LEU A 101 10.06 11.37 13.56
C LEU A 101 10.85 12.32 14.45
N GLY A 102 10.17 13.25 15.14
CA GLY A 102 10.77 14.13 16.13
C GLY A 102 11.35 13.36 17.32
N GLY A 103 10.62 12.37 17.84
CA GLY A 103 11.08 11.47 18.89
C GLY A 103 12.28 10.62 18.46
N ALA A 104 12.27 10.11 17.23
CA ALA A 104 13.40 9.38 16.65
C ALA A 104 14.63 10.27 16.53
N MET A 105 14.46 11.52 16.09
CA MET A 105 15.53 12.52 16.04
C MET A 105 16.08 12.78 17.45
N GLN A 106 15.22 13.13 18.41
CA GLN A 106 15.60 13.39 19.81
C GLN A 106 16.39 12.22 20.40
N TRP A 107 15.90 11.00 20.22
CA TRP A 107 16.55 9.79 20.72
C TRP A 107 17.91 9.55 20.06
N LEU A 108 18.01 9.71 18.74
CA LEU A 108 19.25 9.53 18.00
C LEU A 108 20.29 10.59 18.41
N TYR A 109 19.87 11.85 18.54
CA TYR A 109 20.74 12.97 18.88
C TYR A 109 21.30 12.90 20.31
N TYR A 110 20.44 12.65 21.30
CA TYR A 110 20.88 12.58 22.70
C TYR A 110 21.45 11.22 23.08
N GLY A 111 20.91 10.12 22.55
CA GLY A 111 21.35 8.77 22.88
C GLY A 111 22.67 8.40 22.20
N ILE A 112 22.69 8.44 20.86
CA ILE A 112 23.84 7.98 20.06
C ILE A 112 24.80 9.15 19.78
N GLY A 113 24.25 10.29 19.36
CA GLY A 113 25.05 11.48 19.03
C GLY A 113 25.69 12.15 20.25
N ARG A 114 25.25 11.83 21.48
CA ARG A 114 25.67 12.50 22.72
C ARG A 114 25.60 14.03 22.63
N GLY A 115 24.63 14.55 21.89
CA GLY A 115 24.49 15.99 21.60
C GLY A 115 25.52 16.56 20.61
N ARG A 116 26.18 15.72 19.81
CA ARG A 116 27.10 16.10 18.73
C ARG A 116 26.61 15.60 17.38
N HIS A 117 27.08 16.22 16.30
CA HIS A 117 26.81 15.84 14.91
C HIS A 117 25.31 15.76 14.54
N PHE A 118 24.60 16.87 14.73
CA PHE A 118 23.19 17.01 14.37
C PHE A 118 22.86 16.58 12.93
N VAL A 119 23.71 16.95 11.95
CA VAL A 119 23.51 16.60 10.53
C VAL A 119 23.53 15.08 10.29
N LEU A 120 24.42 14.33 10.95
CA LEU A 120 24.44 12.87 10.84
C LEU A 120 23.18 12.24 11.42
N CYS A 121 22.66 12.81 12.52
CA CYS A 121 21.40 12.36 13.11
C CYS A 121 20.22 12.62 12.17
N LEU A 122 20.17 13.80 11.54
CA LEU A 122 19.14 14.12 10.53
C LEU A 122 19.17 13.13 9.36
N LEU A 123 20.35 12.84 8.80
CA LEU A 123 20.52 11.85 7.75
C LEU A 123 20.11 10.44 8.19
N GLY A 124 20.39 10.08 9.45
CA GLY A 124 19.93 8.82 10.05
C GLY A 124 18.41 8.71 10.09
N VAL A 125 17.71 9.75 10.54
CA VAL A 125 16.24 9.76 10.56
C VAL A 125 15.66 9.72 9.15
N LEU A 126 16.24 10.46 8.20
CA LEU A 126 15.82 10.44 6.80
C LEU A 126 15.96 9.05 6.18
N THR A 127 17.10 8.39 6.38
CA THR A 127 17.34 7.05 5.84
C THR A 127 16.43 6.00 6.48
N ILE A 128 16.23 6.02 7.80
CA ILE A 128 15.30 5.13 8.50
C ILE A 128 13.86 5.39 8.06
N GLY A 129 13.47 6.66 7.93
CA GLY A 129 12.13 7.07 7.49
C GLY A 129 11.82 6.57 6.08
N VAL A 130 12.71 6.83 5.11
CA VAL A 130 12.56 6.34 3.73
C VAL A 130 12.57 4.81 3.66
N PHE A 131 13.45 4.15 4.42
CA PHE A 131 13.45 2.69 4.50
C PHE A 131 12.13 2.14 5.04
N GLY A 132 11.58 2.75 6.10
CA GLY A 132 10.27 2.42 6.64
C GLY A 132 9.17 2.54 5.60
N LEU A 133 9.15 3.63 4.82
CA LEU A 133 8.22 3.80 3.70
C LEU A 133 8.37 2.70 2.65
N CYS A 134 9.60 2.37 2.24
CA CYS A 134 9.85 1.29 1.29
C CYS A 134 9.39 -0.08 1.80
N VAL A 135 9.54 -0.35 3.10
CA VAL A 135 9.08 -1.59 3.73
C VAL A 135 7.55 -1.65 3.72
N VAL A 136 6.88 -0.56 4.08
CA VAL A 136 5.41 -0.46 4.03
C VAL A 136 4.91 -0.66 2.59
N GLU A 137 5.53 -0.01 1.60
CA GLU A 137 5.19 -0.20 0.19
C GLU A 137 5.41 -1.65 -0.27
N ARG A 138 6.49 -2.29 0.19
CA ARG A 138 6.81 -3.68 -0.14
C ARG A 138 5.80 -4.64 0.46
N TYR A 139 5.49 -4.47 1.75
CA TYR A 139 4.50 -5.28 2.44
C TYR A 139 3.12 -5.14 1.78
N ARG A 140 2.74 -3.89 1.44
CA ARG A 140 1.53 -3.60 0.68
C ARG A 140 1.53 -4.22 -0.73
N ARG A 141 2.66 -4.26 -1.44
CA ARG A 141 2.76 -4.93 -2.75
C ARG A 141 2.54 -6.44 -2.67
N ILE A 142 2.83 -7.04 -1.52
CA ILE A 142 2.62 -8.47 -1.27
C ILE A 142 1.14 -8.72 -0.93
N GLU A 143 0.55 -7.94 0.00
CA GLU A 143 -0.88 -8.05 0.35
C GLU A 143 -1.82 -7.63 -0.79
N GLY A 144 -1.45 -6.62 -1.58
CA GLY A 144 -2.27 -6.07 -2.67
C GLY A 144 -2.45 -6.98 -3.88
N LYS A 145 -1.87 -8.20 -3.85
CA LYS A 145 -2.10 -9.25 -4.85
C LYS A 145 -3.10 -10.30 -4.38
N VAL A 146 -3.53 -10.31 -3.13
CA VAL A 146 -4.56 -11.27 -2.67
C VAL A 146 -5.92 -10.59 -2.76
N TYR A 147 -6.86 -11.25 -3.43
CA TYR A 147 -8.23 -10.81 -3.64
C TYR A 147 -9.19 -11.81 -3.01
N GLU A 148 -10.27 -11.33 -2.41
CA GLU A 148 -11.40 -12.19 -2.07
C GLU A 148 -12.19 -12.50 -3.33
N VAL A 149 -12.36 -13.79 -3.59
CA VAL A 149 -13.05 -14.29 -4.78
C VAL A 149 -14.22 -15.15 -4.34
N LYS A 150 -15.40 -14.87 -4.90
CA LYS A 150 -16.57 -15.71 -4.76
C LYS A 150 -16.79 -16.48 -6.07
N ILE A 151 -16.77 -17.81 -5.99
CA ILE A 151 -17.13 -18.69 -7.09
C ILE A 151 -18.58 -19.11 -6.88
N CYS A 152 -19.43 -18.94 -7.89
CA CYS A 152 -20.82 -19.39 -7.83
C CYS A 152 -21.05 -20.47 -8.87
N GLN A 153 -21.76 -21.51 -8.44
CA GLN A 153 -22.19 -22.62 -9.27
C GLN A 153 -23.59 -23.03 -8.81
N ASP A 154 -24.59 -22.85 -9.68
CA ASP A 154 -25.99 -23.08 -9.33
C ASP A 154 -26.39 -22.24 -8.09
N ASP A 155 -26.90 -22.86 -7.02
CA ASP A 155 -27.28 -22.20 -5.74
C ASP A 155 -26.15 -22.21 -4.68
N ARG A 156 -24.95 -22.70 -5.03
CA ARG A 156 -23.81 -22.77 -4.10
C ARG A 156 -22.79 -21.68 -4.39
N GLU A 157 -22.24 -21.12 -3.32
CA GLU A 157 -21.20 -20.10 -3.36
C GLU A 157 -20.02 -20.52 -2.50
N LEU A 158 -18.81 -20.34 -3.03
CA LEU A 158 -17.55 -20.55 -2.31
C LEU A 158 -16.75 -19.26 -2.29
N GLU A 159 -16.45 -18.76 -1.11
CA GLU A 159 -15.53 -17.64 -0.93
C GLU A 159 -14.12 -18.16 -0.65
N VAL A 160 -13.14 -17.67 -1.41
CA VAL A 160 -11.75 -18.09 -1.34
C VAL A 160 -10.81 -16.89 -1.49
N ALA A 161 -9.72 -16.88 -0.72
CA ALA A 161 -8.63 -15.93 -0.92
C ALA A 161 -7.78 -16.37 -2.12
N ALA A 162 -7.65 -15.50 -3.11
CA ALA A 162 -6.98 -15.79 -4.38
C ALA A 162 -5.81 -14.84 -4.61
N TYR A 163 -4.63 -15.38 -4.88
CA TYR A 163 -3.45 -14.60 -5.23
C TYR A 163 -3.40 -14.31 -6.73
N TYR A 164 -3.22 -13.05 -7.09
CA TYR A 164 -2.98 -12.61 -8.46
C TYR A 164 -1.57 -12.99 -8.89
N ASP A 165 -1.51 -14.07 -9.67
CA ASP A 165 -0.28 -14.59 -10.21
C ASP A 165 -0.10 -14.12 -11.65
N SER A 166 0.73 -13.08 -11.83
CA SER A 166 1.12 -12.62 -13.16
C SER A 166 1.91 -13.68 -13.95
N GLY A 167 2.40 -14.73 -13.31
CA GLY A 167 3.03 -15.88 -13.98
C GLY A 167 2.02 -16.92 -14.48
N ASN A 168 0.77 -16.88 -14.02
CA ASN A 168 -0.26 -17.79 -14.49
C ASN A 168 -0.83 -17.30 -15.83
N LEU A 169 -0.32 -17.89 -16.91
CA LEU A 169 -0.74 -17.66 -18.30
C LEU A 169 -1.59 -18.80 -18.85
N LEU A 170 -1.99 -19.77 -18.03
CA LEU A 170 -2.73 -20.94 -18.50
C LEU A 170 -4.01 -20.52 -19.20
N THR A 171 -4.20 -21.06 -20.39
CA THR A 171 -5.42 -20.87 -21.18
C THR A 171 -5.96 -22.23 -21.54
N ASP A 172 -7.25 -22.42 -21.39
CA ASP A 172 -7.90 -23.65 -21.78
C ASP A 172 -7.94 -23.73 -23.33
N PRO A 173 -7.32 -24.73 -23.97
CA PRO A 173 -7.26 -24.81 -25.42
C PRO A 173 -8.62 -25.10 -26.07
N TYR A 174 -9.61 -25.60 -25.32
CA TYR A 174 -10.93 -25.96 -25.83
C TYR A 174 -11.89 -24.77 -25.84
N VAL A 175 -11.94 -24.00 -24.75
CA VAL A 175 -12.83 -22.83 -24.61
C VAL A 175 -12.11 -21.50 -24.80
N LYS A 176 -10.77 -21.49 -24.89
CA LYS A 176 -9.90 -20.30 -25.04
C LYS A 176 -10.01 -19.28 -23.90
N GLU A 177 -10.51 -19.72 -22.75
CA GLU A 177 -10.65 -18.90 -21.55
C GLU A 177 -9.45 -19.07 -20.60
N PRO A 178 -9.10 -18.02 -19.81
CA PRO A 178 -8.01 -18.08 -18.84
C PRO A 178 -8.34 -19.03 -17.67
N VAL A 179 -7.37 -19.85 -17.28
CA VAL A 179 -7.53 -20.86 -16.23
C VAL A 179 -7.04 -20.32 -14.89
N GLN A 180 -7.90 -20.41 -13.88
CA GLN A 180 -7.58 -20.08 -12.49
C GLN A 180 -7.24 -21.37 -11.77
N ILE A 181 -6.19 -21.43 -10.96
CA ILE A 181 -5.85 -22.66 -10.24
C ILE A 181 -6.45 -22.58 -8.84
N ILE A 182 -7.22 -23.56 -8.41
CA ILE A 182 -7.80 -23.61 -7.05
C ILE A 182 -7.40 -24.91 -6.36
N ASP A 183 -7.28 -24.88 -5.04
CA ASP A 183 -7.09 -26.08 -4.23
C ASP A 183 -8.26 -27.06 -4.46
N GLU A 184 -7.92 -28.28 -4.91
CA GLU A 184 -8.91 -29.32 -5.18
C GLU A 184 -9.76 -29.64 -3.95
N GLU A 185 -9.21 -29.57 -2.73
CA GLU A 185 -9.99 -29.84 -1.50
C GLU A 185 -11.09 -28.78 -1.27
N MET A 186 -10.84 -27.53 -1.63
CA MET A 186 -11.78 -26.42 -1.40
C MET A 186 -12.99 -26.46 -2.34
N ILE A 187 -12.81 -26.95 -3.57
CA ILE A 187 -13.87 -26.98 -4.58
C ILE A 187 -14.72 -28.27 -4.55
N ARG A 188 -14.27 -29.32 -3.83
CA ARG A 188 -15.00 -30.60 -3.67
C ARG A 188 -16.49 -30.42 -3.31
N PRO A 189 -16.87 -29.55 -2.35
CA PRO A 189 -18.28 -29.35 -1.99
C PRO A 189 -19.15 -28.83 -3.14
N LEU A 190 -18.59 -28.12 -4.12
CA LEU A 190 -19.31 -27.66 -5.31
C LEU A 190 -19.40 -28.74 -6.41
N MET A 191 -18.52 -29.75 -6.34
CA MET A 191 -18.43 -30.82 -7.34
C MET A 191 -19.23 -32.07 -6.98
N GLU A 192 -19.57 -32.29 -5.71
CA GLU A 192 -20.23 -33.53 -5.26
C GLU A 192 -21.70 -33.64 -5.70
N GLU A 193 -22.39 -32.53 -5.98
CA GLU A 193 -23.83 -32.52 -6.27
C GLU A 193 -24.16 -32.69 -7.76
N LYS A 194 -23.24 -32.27 -8.65
CA LYS A 194 -23.34 -32.49 -10.10
C LYS A 194 -21.98 -32.88 -10.66
N GLN A 195 -21.98 -33.83 -11.59
CA GLN A 195 -20.79 -34.29 -12.30
C GLN A 195 -20.31 -33.19 -13.27
N MET A 196 -19.65 -32.16 -12.71
CA MET A 196 -18.98 -31.09 -13.45
C MET A 196 -18.05 -31.73 -14.49
N ARG A 197 -18.16 -31.30 -15.74
CA ARG A 197 -17.36 -31.87 -16.83
C ARG A 197 -15.89 -31.54 -16.62
N LYS A 198 -15.14 -32.54 -16.17
CA LYS A 198 -13.68 -32.51 -16.07
C LYS A 198 -13.08 -32.69 -17.46
N ARG A 199 -12.08 -31.89 -17.78
CA ARG A 199 -11.23 -32.10 -18.95
C ARG A 199 -9.78 -31.87 -18.58
N LEU A 200 -8.89 -32.54 -19.29
CA LEU A 200 -7.45 -32.46 -19.04
C LEU A 200 -6.84 -31.48 -20.04
N ILE A 201 -6.08 -30.51 -19.56
CA ILE A 201 -5.34 -29.58 -20.41
C ILE A 201 -3.83 -29.71 -20.15
N PRO A 202 -2.99 -29.55 -21.18
CA PRO A 202 -1.56 -29.49 -20.98
C PRO A 202 -1.18 -28.20 -20.25
N PHE A 203 -0.21 -28.27 -19.35
CA PHE A 203 0.39 -27.09 -18.73
C PHE A 203 1.91 -27.22 -18.67
N HIS A 204 2.56 -26.07 -18.57
CA HIS A 204 4.00 -25.95 -18.42
C HIS A 204 4.30 -25.19 -17.13
N SER A 205 5.20 -25.71 -16.30
CA SER A 205 5.65 -25.03 -15.09
C SER A 205 7.15 -25.16 -14.90
N LEU A 206 7.73 -24.32 -14.04
CA LEU A 206 9.12 -24.45 -13.62
C LEU A 206 9.32 -25.83 -12.97
N GLY A 207 10.02 -26.73 -13.67
CA GLY A 207 10.29 -28.11 -13.24
C GLY A 207 9.38 -29.19 -13.83
N LYS A 208 8.37 -28.85 -14.65
CA LYS A 208 7.55 -29.85 -15.36
C LYS A 208 7.15 -29.35 -16.74
N GLU A 209 7.88 -29.82 -17.76
CA GLU A 209 7.71 -29.33 -19.13
C GLU A 209 6.42 -29.84 -19.80
N ASN A 210 6.02 -31.08 -19.50
CA ASN A 210 4.83 -31.75 -20.06
C ASN A 210 3.84 -32.11 -18.93
N GLY A 211 3.34 -31.09 -18.25
CA GLY A 211 2.34 -31.24 -17.20
C GLY A 211 0.92 -31.42 -17.75
N TRP A 212 0.07 -32.06 -16.96
CA TRP A 212 -1.37 -32.13 -17.21
C TRP A 212 -2.13 -31.69 -15.97
N ILE A 213 -3.12 -30.82 -16.15
CA ILE A 213 -3.99 -30.34 -15.09
C ILE A 213 -5.45 -30.60 -15.47
N THR A 214 -6.21 -31.07 -14.50
CA THR A 214 -7.66 -31.23 -14.65
C THR A 214 -8.32 -29.89 -14.47
N VAL A 215 -9.16 -29.48 -15.41
CA VAL A 215 -9.96 -28.26 -15.32
C VAL A 215 -11.45 -28.57 -15.35
N ILE A 216 -12.21 -27.70 -14.71
CA ILE A 216 -13.68 -27.66 -14.69
C ILE A 216 -14.13 -26.25 -15.07
N THR A 217 -15.35 -26.12 -15.59
CA THR A 217 -15.95 -24.81 -15.84
C THR A 217 -17.02 -24.56 -14.79
N ALA A 218 -16.96 -23.42 -14.12
CA ALA A 218 -18.05 -22.93 -13.28
C ALA A 218 -18.78 -21.76 -13.94
N GLU A 219 -19.98 -21.46 -13.47
CA GLU A 219 -20.85 -20.44 -14.06
C GLU A 219 -20.27 -19.04 -13.98
N LYS A 220 -19.86 -18.63 -12.77
CA LYS A 220 -19.35 -17.27 -12.55
C LYS A 220 -18.34 -17.19 -11.41
N MET A 221 -17.45 -16.22 -11.54
CA MET A 221 -16.52 -15.82 -10.48
C MET A 221 -16.58 -14.31 -10.29
N ILE A 222 -16.71 -13.88 -9.03
CA ILE A 222 -16.77 -12.47 -8.64
C ILE A 222 -15.50 -12.16 -7.84
N ILE A 223 -14.64 -11.30 -8.39
CA ILE A 223 -13.43 -10.82 -7.73
C ILE A 223 -13.76 -9.50 -7.03
N ARG A 224 -13.67 -9.48 -5.70
CA ARG A 224 -13.90 -8.27 -4.90
C ARG A 224 -12.61 -7.44 -4.85
N LYS A 225 -12.63 -6.26 -5.47
CA LYS A 225 -11.63 -5.20 -5.25
C LYS A 225 -12.17 -4.21 -4.21
N ARG A 226 -11.28 -3.43 -3.58
CA ARG A 226 -11.63 -2.43 -2.53
C ARG A 226 -12.77 -1.47 -2.90
N LYS A 227 -13.04 -1.22 -4.19
CA LYS A 227 -14.07 -0.27 -4.67
C LYS A 227 -14.97 -0.80 -5.79
N GLU A 228 -14.66 -1.98 -6.34
CA GLU A 228 -15.27 -2.50 -7.57
C GLU A 228 -15.36 -4.02 -7.48
N GLN A 229 -16.31 -4.62 -8.18
CA GLN A 229 -16.39 -6.06 -8.35
C GLN A 229 -16.19 -6.39 -9.83
N ILE A 230 -15.32 -7.35 -10.11
CA ILE A 230 -15.12 -7.86 -11.46
C ILE A 230 -15.81 -9.20 -11.55
N GLU A 231 -16.75 -9.31 -12.48
CA GLU A 231 -17.44 -10.55 -12.78
C GLU A 231 -16.80 -11.23 -13.99
N VAL A 232 -16.50 -12.52 -13.87
CA VAL A 232 -15.90 -13.35 -14.91
C VAL A 232 -16.83 -14.52 -15.19
N CYS A 233 -17.39 -14.56 -16.41
CA CYS A 233 -18.39 -15.53 -16.85
C CYS A 233 -18.11 -15.95 -18.31
N PRO A 234 -17.91 -17.25 -18.62
CA PRO A 234 -17.73 -18.37 -17.69
C PRO A 234 -16.33 -18.39 -17.06
N VAL A 235 -16.15 -19.09 -15.92
CA VAL A 235 -14.83 -19.24 -15.29
C VAL A 235 -14.29 -20.67 -15.45
N VAL A 236 -13.02 -20.80 -15.86
CA VAL A 236 -12.34 -22.09 -15.91
C VAL A 236 -11.42 -22.25 -14.70
N LEU A 237 -11.63 -23.31 -13.93
CA LEU A 237 -10.88 -23.63 -12.71
C LEU A 237 -10.04 -24.89 -12.91
N GLY A 238 -8.72 -24.77 -12.79
CA GLY A 238 -7.79 -25.88 -12.72
C GLY A 238 -7.64 -26.39 -11.29
N LEU A 239 -7.68 -27.71 -11.13
CA LEU A 239 -7.55 -28.38 -9.85
C LEU A 239 -6.07 -28.51 -9.50
N GLY A 240 -5.61 -27.62 -8.63
CA GLY A 240 -4.26 -27.62 -8.07
C GLY A 240 -4.14 -28.59 -6.91
N ARG A 241 -2.94 -29.14 -6.71
CA ARG A 241 -2.65 -29.99 -5.55
C ARG A 241 -2.44 -29.15 -4.30
N LYS A 242 -2.75 -29.72 -3.15
CA LYS A 242 -2.63 -29.08 -1.83
C LYS A 242 -1.23 -28.54 -1.52
N GLU A 243 -0.17 -29.19 -2.01
CA GLU A 243 1.21 -28.73 -1.74
C GLU A 243 1.48 -27.34 -2.32
N LEU A 244 0.76 -26.92 -3.36
CA LEU A 244 0.87 -25.58 -3.96
C LEU A 244 0.37 -24.47 -3.02
N PHE A 245 -0.54 -24.80 -2.11
CA PHE A 245 -1.21 -23.87 -1.20
C PHE A 245 -0.82 -24.07 0.28
N SER A 246 0.07 -25.02 0.54
CA SER A 246 0.53 -25.36 1.89
C SER A 246 1.31 -24.21 2.51
N GLY A 247 0.81 -23.65 3.62
CA GLY A 247 1.46 -22.56 4.35
C GLY A 247 1.25 -21.18 3.72
N THR A 248 0.43 -21.08 2.67
CA THR A 248 0.05 -19.80 2.05
C THR A 248 -1.31 -19.34 2.59
N GLY A 249 -1.51 -18.04 2.77
CA GLY A 249 -2.81 -17.47 3.19
C GLY A 249 -3.85 -17.38 2.07
N TYR A 250 -3.67 -18.10 0.97
CA TYR A 250 -4.56 -18.14 -0.20
C TYR A 250 -4.69 -19.57 -0.72
N HIS A 251 -5.83 -19.89 -1.35
CA HIS A 251 -6.14 -21.22 -1.89
C HIS A 251 -6.50 -21.19 -3.38
N MET A 252 -6.22 -20.08 -4.04
CA MET A 252 -6.47 -19.90 -5.47
C MET A 252 -5.41 -19.00 -6.11
N LEU A 253 -5.05 -19.26 -7.36
CA LEU A 253 -4.20 -18.43 -8.21
C LEU A 253 -5.02 -17.87 -9.36
N LEU A 254 -5.13 -16.55 -9.41
CA LEU A 254 -5.77 -15.84 -10.50
C LEU A 254 -4.81 -15.69 -11.67
N ASN A 255 -5.35 -15.88 -12.87
CA ASN A 255 -4.69 -15.64 -14.14
C ASN A 255 -4.52 -14.14 -14.39
N GLU A 256 -3.45 -13.76 -15.08
CA GLU A 256 -3.15 -12.35 -15.33
C GLU A 256 -4.26 -11.59 -16.07
N LYS A 257 -5.02 -12.29 -16.94
CA LYS A 257 -5.99 -11.69 -17.87
C LYS A 257 -7.27 -11.24 -17.19
N ASN A 258 -7.63 -11.82 -16.04
CA ASN A 258 -8.90 -11.54 -15.38
C ASN A 258 -8.98 -10.15 -14.73
N LEU A 259 -7.84 -9.49 -14.51
CA LEU A 259 -7.78 -8.16 -13.92
C LEU A 259 -7.50 -7.04 -14.93
N ARG A 260 -7.34 -7.37 -16.22
CA ARG A 260 -7.07 -6.43 -17.32
C ARG A 260 -8.32 -5.98 -18.09
N GLY A 261 -9.51 -6.23 -17.55
CA GLY A 261 -10.77 -5.68 -18.06
C GLY A 261 -10.88 -4.18 -17.85
#